data_AF-A0A3M8G3F2-F1
#
_entry.id   AF-A0A3M8G3F2-F1
#
_cell.length_a   1.000
_cell.length_b   1.000
_cell.length_c   1.000
_cell.angle_alpha   90.00
_cell.angle_beta   90.00
_cell.angle_gamma   90.00
#
_symmetry.space_group_name_H-M   'P 1'
#
loop_
_entity.id
_entity.type
_entity.pdbx_description
1 polymer ?
#
loop_
_entity_poly.entity_id
_entity_poly.type
_entity_poly.pdbx_seq_one_letter_code
_entity_poly.pdbx_strand_id
1 'polypeptide(L)'
;MLIKINNMKNKIFLLIVVLVNLNCTDEKKNDFKLLDDFIKKIVLTESHSTIDLEKYFDISNTKSIEILEYQIDFLKSEITKYNNYKIIKHSDLESKRFESNLEYKDLGNVYYLVCNGKNIAPLILKNEKLISISYALYKNESKKGKHPILLK
;
A
#
# COMPACT_ATOMS: atom_id res chain seq x y z
N MET A 1 -21.35 -29.25 43.60
CA MET A 1 -20.29 -28.21 43.48
C MET A 1 -19.49 -28.28 42.17
N LEU A 2 -19.59 -29.35 41.36
CA LEU A 2 -18.87 -29.50 40.08
C LEU A 2 -19.47 -28.72 38.89
N ILE A 3 -20.77 -28.40 38.92
CA ILE A 3 -21.47 -27.75 37.79
C ILE A 3 -21.08 -26.27 37.64
N LYS A 4 -20.71 -25.58 38.73
CA LYS A 4 -20.30 -24.16 38.67
C LYS A 4 -18.91 -23.95 38.04
N ILE A 5 -18.04 -24.95 38.08
CA ILE A 5 -16.65 -24.83 37.58
C ILE A 5 -16.61 -24.86 36.04
N ASN A 6 -17.47 -25.67 35.40
CA ASN A 6 -17.53 -25.75 33.93
C ASN A 6 -18.04 -24.45 33.28
N ASN A 7 -19.01 -23.79 33.90
CA ASN A 7 -19.55 -22.52 33.37
C ASN A 7 -18.53 -21.37 33.44
N MET A 8 -17.57 -21.43 34.38
CA MET A 8 -16.53 -20.41 34.52
C MET A 8 -15.42 -20.59 33.47
N LYS A 9 -15.02 -21.84 33.18
CA LYS A 9 -14.05 -22.17 32.13
C LYS A 9 -14.55 -21.81 30.73
N ASN A 10 -15.83 -22.07 30.44
CA ASN A 10 -16.44 -21.72 29.15
C ASN A 10 -16.52 -20.20 28.93
N LYS A 11 -16.74 -19.40 29.98
CA LYS A 11 -16.76 -17.93 29.91
C LYS A 11 -15.37 -17.35 29.63
N ILE A 12 -14.32 -17.91 30.24
CA ILE A 12 -12.92 -17.50 30.00
C ILE A 12 -12.51 -17.83 28.57
N PHE A 13 -12.87 -19.02 28.07
CA PHE A 13 -12.58 -19.44 26.69
C PHE A 13 -13.25 -18.51 25.67
N LEU A 14 -14.51 -18.12 25.89
CA LEU A 14 -15.22 -17.19 25.02
C LEU A 14 -14.57 -15.80 25.00
N LEU A 15 -14.04 -15.34 26.15
CA LEU A 15 -13.36 -14.05 26.28
C LEU A 15 -12.01 -14.04 25.55
N ILE A 16 -11.26 -15.14 25.57
CA ILE A 16 -10.01 -15.31 24.83
C ILE A 16 -10.29 -15.31 23.32
N VAL A 17 -11.33 -16.01 22.85
CA VAL A 17 -11.71 -16.02 21.43
C VAL A 17 -12.11 -14.62 20.95
N VAL A 18 -12.85 -13.84 21.75
CA VAL A 18 -13.21 -12.46 21.40
C VAL A 18 -11.98 -11.54 21.36
N LEU A 19 -11.01 -11.71 22.27
CA LEU A 19 -9.77 -10.94 22.26
C LEU A 19 -8.86 -11.29 21.06
N VAL A 20 -8.80 -12.55 20.65
CA VAL A 20 -8.01 -12.97 19.46
C VAL A 20 -8.61 -12.41 18.16
N ASN A 21 -9.94 -12.22 18.09
CA ASN A 21 -10.59 -11.62 16.93
C ASN A 21 -10.44 -10.09 16.83
N LEU A 22 -10.07 -9.40 17.91
CA LEU A 22 -9.86 -7.94 17.92
C LEU A 22 -8.49 -7.51 17.37
N ASN A 23 -7.54 -8.45 17.21
CA ASN A 23 -6.24 -8.17 16.59
C ASN A 23 -6.30 -8.04 15.06
N CYS A 24 -7.46 -8.26 14.43
CA CYS A 24 -7.64 -8.14 12.99
C CYS A 24 -7.69 -6.68 12.49
N THR A 25 -7.52 -5.71 13.39
CA THR A 25 -7.49 -4.27 13.06
C THR A 25 -6.08 -3.69 12.89
N ASP A 26 -5.03 -4.39 13.32
CA ASP A 26 -3.67 -3.85 13.37
C ASP A 26 -2.93 -3.94 12.02
N GLU A 27 -3.19 -4.96 11.20
CA GLU A 27 -2.60 -5.08 9.86
C GLU A 27 -2.88 -3.84 9.00
N LYS A 28 -4.11 -3.31 9.05
CA LYS A 28 -4.50 -2.11 8.29
C LYS A 28 -3.75 -0.85 8.71
N LYS A 29 -3.47 -0.69 10.01
CA LYS A 29 -2.69 0.46 10.50
C LYS A 29 -1.24 0.37 10.06
N ASN A 30 -0.71 -0.85 9.93
CA ASN A 30 0.66 -1.07 9.51
C ASN A 30 0.87 -0.68 8.03
N ASP A 31 -0.06 -1.04 7.14
CA ASP A 31 0.01 -0.71 5.71
C ASP A 31 0.11 0.80 5.46
N PHE A 32 -0.81 1.59 6.04
CA PHE A 32 -0.79 3.04 5.86
C PHE A 32 0.48 3.67 6.42
N LYS A 33 0.98 3.17 7.55
CA LYS A 33 2.23 3.64 8.14
C LYS A 33 3.42 3.33 7.24
N LEU A 34 3.50 2.12 6.68
CA LEU A 34 4.55 1.72 5.75
C LEU A 34 4.56 2.60 4.50
N LEU A 35 3.38 2.85 3.92
CA LEU A 35 3.23 3.70 2.73
C LEU A 35 3.57 5.16 3.03
N ASP A 36 3.12 5.71 4.16
CA ASP A 36 3.45 7.07 4.59
C ASP A 36 4.95 7.24 4.87
N ASP A 37 5.57 6.25 5.52
CA ASP A 37 7.02 6.22 5.75
C ASP A 37 7.79 6.16 4.44
N PHE A 38 7.36 5.33 3.46
CA PHE A 38 7.95 5.29 2.13
C PHE A 38 7.90 6.66 1.45
N ILE A 39 6.73 7.31 1.42
CA ILE A 39 6.60 8.64 0.80
C ILE A 39 7.51 9.66 1.49
N LYS A 40 7.52 9.71 2.83
CA LYS A 40 8.30 10.71 3.57
C LYS A 40 9.80 10.48 3.52
N LYS A 41 10.25 9.23 3.60
CA LYS A 41 11.67 8.88 3.74
C LYS A 41 12.37 8.59 2.42
N ILE A 42 11.61 8.27 1.36
CA ILE A 42 12.16 7.97 0.03
C ILE A 42 11.71 8.99 -1.01
N VAL A 43 10.40 9.23 -1.14
CA VAL A 43 9.89 10.07 -2.25
C VAL A 43 10.17 11.55 -2.03
N LEU A 44 10.00 12.04 -0.80
CA LEU A 44 10.15 13.46 -0.48
C LEU A 44 11.58 13.87 -0.08
N THR A 45 12.47 12.91 0.13
CA THR A 45 13.88 13.17 0.43
C THR A 45 14.65 13.59 -0.84
N GLU A 46 15.74 14.33 -0.65
CA GLU A 46 16.60 14.77 -1.78
C GLU A 46 17.37 13.61 -2.39
N SER A 47 17.78 12.66 -1.56
CA SER A 47 18.48 11.45 -1.97
C SER A 47 18.12 10.29 -1.05
N HIS A 48 18.25 9.07 -1.58
CA HIS A 48 18.10 7.82 -0.86
C HIS A 48 19.09 6.79 -1.41
N SER A 49 19.41 5.76 -0.63
CA SER A 49 20.29 4.67 -1.07
C SER A 49 19.49 3.44 -1.49
N THR A 50 20.10 2.52 -2.23
CA THR A 50 19.50 1.21 -2.53
C THR A 50 19.10 0.46 -1.25
N ILE A 51 19.90 0.57 -0.18
CA ILE A 51 19.61 -0.03 1.13
C ILE A 51 18.32 0.56 1.73
N ASP A 52 18.03 1.84 1.49
CA ASP A 52 16.79 2.45 1.94
C ASP A 52 15.58 1.93 1.15
N LEU A 53 15.75 1.64 -0.14
CA LEU A 53 14.71 1.02 -0.96
C LEU A 53 14.42 -0.42 -0.57
N GLU A 54 15.45 -1.21 -0.21
CA GLU A 54 15.30 -2.60 0.25
C GLU A 54 14.41 -2.73 1.51
N LYS A 55 14.27 -1.66 2.30
CA LYS A 55 13.30 -1.62 3.41
C LYS A 55 11.87 -1.80 2.92
N TYR A 56 11.55 -1.27 1.74
CA TYR A 56 10.19 -1.23 1.20
C TYR A 56 9.96 -2.20 0.04
N PHE A 57 11.00 -2.57 -0.71
CA PHE A 57 10.92 -3.43 -1.88
C PHE A 57 11.83 -4.65 -1.74
N ASP A 58 11.44 -5.77 -2.34
CA ASP A 58 12.33 -6.92 -2.53
C ASP A 58 13.08 -6.74 -3.87
N ILE A 59 14.22 -6.04 -3.81
CA ILE A 59 15.00 -5.70 -5.00
C ILE A 59 16.11 -6.73 -5.19
N SER A 60 16.07 -7.45 -6.32
CA SER A 60 17.07 -8.47 -6.67
C SER A 60 17.94 -8.09 -7.88
N ASN A 61 17.59 -7.01 -8.61
CA ASN A 61 18.19 -6.67 -9.90
C ASN A 61 18.28 -5.14 -10.13
N THR A 62 19.38 -4.68 -10.72
CA THR A 62 19.65 -3.27 -11.07
C THR A 62 18.63 -2.65 -12.04
N LYS A 63 18.11 -3.41 -13.00
CA LYS A 63 17.09 -2.89 -13.94
C LYS A 63 15.78 -2.50 -13.24
N SER A 64 15.43 -3.20 -12.17
CA SER A 64 14.26 -2.87 -11.35
C SER A 64 14.47 -1.58 -10.56
N ILE A 65 15.71 -1.27 -10.19
CA ILE A 65 16.08 -0.02 -9.49
C ILE A 65 15.87 1.18 -10.41
N GLU A 66 16.39 1.16 -11.64
CA GLU A 66 16.25 2.30 -12.56
C GLU A 66 14.78 2.65 -12.85
N ILE A 67 13.93 1.63 -13.03
CA ILE A 67 12.48 1.83 -13.22
C ILE A 67 11.84 2.40 -11.95
N LEU A 68 12.27 1.92 -10.77
CA LEU A 68 11.77 2.37 -9.49
C LEU A 68 12.14 3.84 -9.22
N GLU A 69 13.39 4.22 -9.49
CA GLU A 69 13.87 5.61 -9.38
C GLU A 69 13.04 6.56 -10.24
N TYR A 70 12.82 6.19 -11.52
CA TYR A 70 11.95 6.99 -12.40
C TYR A 70 10.53 7.15 -11.83
N GLN A 71 9.97 6.09 -11.24
CA GLN A 71 8.65 6.14 -10.62
C GLN A 71 8.67 7.03 -9.37
N ILE A 72 9.71 6.95 -8.54
CA ILE A 72 9.88 7.80 -7.36
C ILE A 72 9.96 9.28 -7.76
N ASP A 73 10.76 9.61 -8.78
CA ASP A 73 10.87 10.98 -9.30
C ASP A 73 9.52 11.51 -9.80
N PHE A 74 8.76 10.66 -10.51
CA PHE A 74 7.41 11.01 -10.92
C PHE A 74 6.51 11.32 -9.72
N LEU A 75 6.47 10.45 -8.71
CA LEU A 75 5.66 10.67 -7.50
C LEU A 75 6.09 11.95 -6.77
N LYS A 76 7.40 12.19 -6.63
CA LYS A 76 7.95 13.40 -6.02
C LYS A 76 7.45 14.65 -6.75
N SER A 77 7.54 14.65 -8.08
CA SER A 77 7.09 15.79 -8.90
C SER A 77 5.60 16.10 -8.69
N GLU A 78 4.73 15.08 -8.63
CA GLU A 78 3.30 15.27 -8.43
C GLU A 78 2.99 15.70 -6.99
N ILE A 79 3.64 15.15 -5.97
CA ILE A 79 3.41 15.57 -4.58
C ILE A 79 3.89 17.01 -4.35
N THR A 80 5.09 17.36 -4.81
CA THR A 80 5.65 18.71 -4.67
C THR A 80 4.79 19.75 -5.39
N LYS A 81 4.26 19.41 -6.57
CA LYS A 81 3.37 20.30 -7.34
C LYS A 81 2.12 20.71 -6.59
N TYR A 82 1.50 19.81 -5.82
CA TYR A 82 0.26 20.09 -5.10
C TYR A 82 0.45 20.36 -3.60
N ASN A 83 1.67 20.18 -3.07
CA ASN A 83 2.04 20.32 -1.67
C ASN A 83 1.08 19.60 -0.69
N ASN A 84 0.49 18.51 -1.13
CA ASN A 84 -0.46 17.71 -0.36
C ASN A 84 -0.63 16.35 -1.03
N TYR A 85 -0.65 15.30 -0.23
CA TYR A 85 -1.00 13.96 -0.68
C TYR A 85 -1.85 13.24 0.36
N LYS A 86 -2.61 12.25 -0.11
CA LYS A 86 -3.37 11.33 0.72
C LYS A 86 -3.21 9.93 0.16
N ILE A 87 -3.09 8.95 1.05
CA ILE A 87 -3.18 7.53 0.69
C ILE A 87 -4.61 7.08 0.96
N ILE A 88 -5.22 6.40 0.01
CA ILE A 88 -6.54 5.78 0.17
C ILE A 88 -6.49 4.32 -0.24
N LYS A 89 -7.32 3.48 0.37
CA LYS A 89 -7.47 2.09 -0.04
C LYS A 89 -8.35 1.98 -1.28
N HIS A 90 -8.14 0.96 -2.11
CA HIS A 90 -8.96 0.72 -3.30
C HIS A 90 -10.46 0.63 -2.97
N SER A 91 -10.81 0.00 -1.85
CA SER A 91 -12.20 -0.08 -1.36
C SER A 91 -12.88 1.29 -1.15
N ASP A 92 -12.10 2.35 -1.00
CA ASP A 92 -12.61 3.69 -0.75
C ASP A 92 -12.72 4.55 -2.03
N LEU A 93 -12.35 4.02 -3.21
CA LEU A 93 -12.36 4.78 -4.46
C LEU A 93 -13.77 5.27 -4.83
N GLU A 94 -14.76 4.37 -4.81
CA GLU A 94 -16.15 4.68 -5.19
C GLU A 94 -16.77 5.73 -4.27
N SER A 95 -16.60 5.57 -2.95
CA SER A 95 -17.11 6.52 -1.97
C SER A 95 -16.47 7.90 -2.06
N LYS A 96 -15.29 8.01 -2.68
CA LYS A 96 -14.54 9.25 -2.84
C LYS A 96 -14.51 9.78 -4.28
N ARG A 97 -15.30 9.19 -5.19
CA ARG A 97 -15.43 9.59 -6.61
C ARG A 97 -14.11 9.57 -7.38
N PHE A 98 -13.23 8.61 -7.07
CA PHE A 98 -12.00 8.40 -7.83
C PHE A 98 -12.18 7.25 -8.81
N GLU A 99 -11.76 7.46 -10.06
CA GLU A 99 -11.73 6.41 -11.07
C GLU A 99 -10.36 5.72 -11.09
N SER A 100 -10.35 4.41 -11.31
CA SER A 100 -9.13 3.64 -11.57
C SER A 100 -9.39 2.59 -12.62
N ASN A 101 -8.51 2.54 -13.62
CA ASN A 101 -8.53 1.50 -14.66
C ASN A 101 -7.64 0.29 -14.29
N LEU A 102 -7.24 0.15 -13.02
CA LEU A 102 -6.34 -0.90 -12.57
C LEU A 102 -7.03 -2.28 -12.60
N GLU A 103 -6.50 -3.16 -13.43
CA GLU A 103 -6.82 -4.57 -13.52
C GLU A 103 -5.77 -5.37 -12.73
N TYR A 104 -6.09 -5.67 -11.47
CA TYR A 104 -5.27 -6.48 -10.56
C TYR A 104 -6.13 -7.43 -9.74
N LYS A 105 -5.67 -8.68 -9.53
CA LYS A 105 -6.50 -9.74 -8.92
C LYS A 105 -6.76 -9.52 -7.42
N ASP A 106 -5.82 -8.88 -6.72
CA ASP A 106 -5.88 -8.72 -5.27
C ASP A 106 -6.02 -7.23 -4.91
N LEU A 107 -7.22 -6.71 -5.13
CA LEU A 107 -7.57 -5.31 -4.83
C LEU A 107 -7.56 -5.00 -3.32
N GLY A 108 -7.56 -6.03 -2.47
CA GLY A 108 -7.49 -5.89 -1.01
C GLY A 108 -6.18 -5.27 -0.54
N ASN A 109 -5.11 -5.40 -1.33
CA ASN A 109 -3.78 -4.87 -1.05
C ASN A 109 -3.38 -3.70 -1.96
N VAL A 110 -4.38 -3.09 -2.61
CA VAL A 110 -4.18 -1.92 -3.47
C VAL A 110 -4.55 -0.65 -2.72
N TYR A 111 -3.62 0.29 -2.75
CA TYR A 111 -3.76 1.65 -2.25
C TYR A 111 -3.53 2.63 -3.39
N TYR A 112 -3.93 3.88 -3.21
CA TYR A 112 -3.73 4.94 -4.18
C TYR A 112 -3.15 6.17 -3.51
N LEU A 113 -2.11 6.71 -4.14
CA LEU A 113 -1.65 8.05 -3.87
C LEU A 113 -2.58 9.04 -4.58
N VAL A 114 -3.18 9.94 -3.81
CA VAL A 114 -4.08 10.98 -4.30
C VAL A 114 -3.49 12.33 -3.98
N CYS A 115 -3.33 13.16 -5.00
CA CYS A 115 -2.93 14.56 -4.85
C CYS A 115 -3.98 15.46 -5.49
N ASN A 116 -4.41 16.52 -4.77
CA ASN A 116 -5.43 17.47 -5.25
C ASN A 116 -6.70 16.81 -5.84
N GLY A 117 -7.21 15.75 -5.18
CA GLY A 117 -8.39 15.05 -5.66
C GLY A 117 -8.19 14.28 -6.98
N LYS A 118 -6.95 13.96 -7.35
CA LYS A 118 -6.62 13.10 -8.50
C LYS A 118 -5.84 11.88 -8.05
N ASN A 119 -6.19 10.73 -8.60
CA ASN A 119 -5.43 9.51 -8.43
C ASN A 119 -4.13 9.60 -9.23
N ILE A 120 -3.00 9.63 -8.53
CA ILE A 120 -1.66 9.77 -9.12
C ILE A 120 -1.08 8.42 -9.48
N ALA A 121 -1.06 7.49 -8.52
CA ALA A 121 -0.52 6.16 -8.75
C ALA A 121 -1.13 5.11 -7.81
N PRO A 122 -1.36 3.88 -8.30
CA PRO A 122 -1.56 2.73 -7.43
C PRO A 122 -0.27 2.36 -6.69
N LEU A 123 -0.40 2.06 -5.41
CA LEU A 123 0.62 1.50 -4.54
C LEU A 123 0.14 0.10 -4.15
N ILE A 124 0.87 -0.95 -4.54
CA ILE A 124 0.45 -2.34 -4.32
C ILE A 124 1.36 -2.98 -3.30
N LEU A 125 0.77 -3.48 -2.22
CA LEU A 125 1.46 -4.20 -1.18
C LEU A 125 1.33 -5.71 -1.37
N LYS A 126 2.35 -6.44 -0.96
CA LYS A 126 2.30 -7.88 -0.76
C LYS A 126 3.34 -8.26 0.28
N ASN A 127 2.94 -9.04 1.29
CA ASN A 127 3.83 -9.49 2.37
C ASN A 127 4.61 -8.34 3.02
N GLU A 128 3.92 -7.25 3.37
CA GLU A 128 4.54 -6.05 3.98
C GLU A 128 5.61 -5.36 3.11
N LYS A 129 5.63 -5.62 1.81
CA LYS A 129 6.52 -4.96 0.84
C LYS A 129 5.71 -4.30 -0.27
N LEU A 130 6.21 -3.19 -0.78
CA LEU A 130 5.76 -2.61 -2.05
C LEU A 130 6.24 -3.49 -3.19
N ILE A 131 5.30 -3.94 -4.01
CA ILE A 131 5.60 -4.69 -5.25
C ILE A 131 5.30 -3.87 -6.50
N SER A 132 4.67 -2.70 -6.36
CA SER A 132 4.44 -1.76 -7.44
C SER A 132 4.11 -0.38 -6.90
N ILE A 133 4.69 0.65 -7.50
CA ILE A 133 4.29 2.06 -7.35
C ILE A 133 3.96 2.67 -8.72
N SER A 134 3.55 1.80 -9.65
CA SER A 134 3.58 2.12 -11.08
C SER A 134 2.53 3.11 -11.51
N TYR A 135 2.99 4.27 -11.94
CA TYR A 135 2.29 5.10 -12.89
C TYR A 135 2.38 4.47 -14.30
N ALA A 136 1.36 4.71 -15.12
CA ALA A 136 1.13 4.11 -16.43
C ALA A 136 2.23 4.37 -17.47
N LEU A 137 3.41 3.76 -17.34
CA LEU A 137 4.44 3.74 -18.38
C LEU A 137 4.13 2.65 -19.41
N TYR A 138 3.16 2.92 -20.28
CA TYR A 138 2.86 2.05 -21.41
C TYR A 138 3.14 2.74 -22.74
N LYS A 139 3.87 2.03 -23.61
CA LYS A 139 4.23 2.42 -24.97
C LYS A 139 3.02 2.56 -25.93
N ASN A 140 1.81 2.18 -25.49
CA ASN A 140 0.63 2.10 -26.34
C ASN A 140 -0.53 2.87 -25.71
N GLU A 141 -1.00 3.92 -26.39
CA GLU A 141 -1.91 4.90 -25.79
C GLU A 141 -3.29 4.35 -25.42
N SER A 142 -3.67 3.23 -26.02
CA SER A 142 -4.96 2.55 -25.83
C SER A 142 -5.03 1.65 -24.60
N LYS A 143 -3.91 1.37 -23.92
CA LYS A 143 -3.83 0.49 -22.73
C LYS A 143 -3.12 1.13 -21.53
N LYS A 144 -3.06 2.47 -21.48
CA LYS A 144 -2.37 3.20 -20.41
C LYS A 144 -2.91 2.77 -19.03
N GLY A 145 -2.06 2.15 -18.21
CA GLY A 145 -2.25 2.03 -16.76
C GLY A 145 -3.18 0.92 -16.30
N LYS A 146 -3.55 -0.02 -17.17
CA LYS A 146 -4.44 -1.12 -16.79
C LYS A 146 -3.77 -2.14 -15.90
N HIS A 147 -2.58 -2.60 -16.25
CA HIS A 147 -1.85 -3.57 -15.41
C HIS A 147 -0.72 -2.86 -14.65
N PRO A 148 -0.46 -3.19 -13.39
CA PRO A 148 0.68 -2.66 -12.67
C PRO A 148 1.98 -3.28 -13.18
N ILE A 149 3.08 -2.51 -13.24
CA ILE A 149 4.41 -3.09 -13.41
C ILE A 149 4.80 -3.65 -12.04
N LEU A 150 4.99 -4.97 -11.97
CA LEU A 150 5.39 -5.66 -10.75
C LEU A 150 6.91 -5.71 -10.71
N LEU A 151 7.47 -5.25 -9.59
CA LEU A 151 8.89 -5.36 -9.25
C LEU A 151 9.08 -6.75 -8.64
N LYS A 152 9.44 -7.73 -9.47
CA LYS A 152 9.81 -9.09 -9.06
C LYS A 152 11.15 -9.46 -9.70
#